data_AF-A0A3E0LIF5-F1
#
_entry.id   AF-A0A3E0LIF5-F1
#
_cell.length_a   1.000
_cell.length_b   1.000
_cell.length_c   1.000
_cell.angle_alpha   90.00
_cell.angle_beta   90.00
_cell.angle_gamma   90.00
#
_symmetry.space_group_name_H-M   'P 1'
#
loop_
_entity.id
_entity.type
_entity.pdbx_description
1 polymer ?
#
loop_
_entity_poly.entity_id
_entity_poly.type
_entity_poly.pdbx_seq_one_letter_code
_entity_poly.pdbx_strand_id
1 'polypeptide(L)'
;MSINLASSLSAITTDSTTGVTHIVWADNGNIWHTVYDNNSETWKNAEAIAFTGTEPVTSLNLVASGQLIDSSNPGLAVVWQQGNLNDSDFFYTAAQYDENADLQWLDTPQTLTSDQVGDLEPTVTVKLRRI
;
A
#
# COMPACT_ATOMS: atom_id res chain seq x y z
N MET A 1 -0.27 16.46 -12.27
CA MET A 1 0.44 16.03 -11.06
C MET A 1 1.49 15.01 -11.48
N SER A 2 2.74 15.17 -11.06
CA SER A 2 3.84 14.24 -11.39
C SER A 2 4.19 13.43 -10.15
N ILE A 3 4.09 12.10 -10.22
CA ILE A 3 4.47 11.20 -9.13
C ILE A 3 5.97 10.89 -9.28
N ASN A 4 6.76 11.12 -8.23
CA ASN A 4 8.17 10.74 -8.20
C ASN A 4 8.34 9.37 -7.55
N LEU A 5 8.46 8.33 -8.36
CA LEU A 5 8.62 6.94 -7.89
C LEU A 5 9.90 6.68 -7.08
N ALA A 6 10.89 7.56 -7.16
CA ALA A 6 12.13 7.45 -6.38
C ALA A 6 12.06 8.16 -5.01
N SER A 7 10.95 8.84 -4.69
CA SER A 7 10.85 9.65 -3.48
C SER A 7 10.64 8.85 -2.18
N SER A 8 10.46 7.53 -2.27
CA SER A 8 9.96 6.68 -1.17
C SER A 8 8.57 7.09 -0.63
N LEU A 9 7.91 8.06 -1.28
CA LEU A 9 6.52 8.48 -1.03
C LEU A 9 5.53 7.84 -1.99
N SER A 10 6.00 6.90 -2.83
CA SER A 10 5.18 6.20 -3.79
C SER A 10 5.76 4.83 -4.08
N ALA A 11 4.90 3.87 -4.35
CA ALA A 11 5.29 2.52 -4.73
C ALA A 11 4.41 2.02 -5.88
N ILE A 12 4.96 1.13 -6.69
CA ILE A 12 4.27 0.49 -7.82
C ILE A 12 4.44 -1.02 -7.71
N THR A 13 3.38 -1.76 -8.00
CA THR A 13 3.44 -3.21 -8.11
C THR A 13 2.48 -3.70 -9.18
N THR A 14 2.75 -4.88 -9.72
CA THR A 14 1.81 -5.58 -10.59
C THR A 14 1.40 -6.86 -9.89
N ASP A 15 0.10 -7.03 -9.68
CA ASP A 15 -0.44 -8.27 -9.12
C ASP A 15 -0.26 -9.39 -10.15
N SER A 16 0.62 -10.35 -9.84
CA SER A 16 0.90 -11.49 -10.72
C SER A 16 -0.30 -12.41 -10.98
N THR A 17 -1.36 -12.34 -10.16
CA THR A 17 -2.56 -13.17 -10.31
C THR A 17 -3.56 -12.55 -11.29
N THR A 18 -3.78 -11.24 -11.18
CA THR A 18 -4.77 -10.50 -11.98
C THR A 18 -4.14 -9.77 -13.17
N GLY A 19 -2.84 -9.54 -13.15
CA GLY A 19 -2.10 -8.75 -14.14
C GLY A 19 -2.28 -7.23 -14.01
N VAL A 20 -3.03 -6.77 -13.00
CA VAL A 20 -3.31 -5.35 -12.79
C VAL A 20 -2.11 -4.66 -12.17
N THR A 21 -1.75 -3.48 -12.70
CA THR A 21 -0.70 -2.64 -12.11
C THR A 21 -1.31 -1.58 -11.22
N HIS A 22 -0.75 -1.43 -10.03
CA HIS A 22 -1.22 -0.54 -8.98
C HIS A 22 -0.13 0.46 -8.61
N ILE A 23 -0.52 1.71 -8.38
CA ILE A 23 0.35 2.73 -7.78
C ILE A 23 -0.29 3.19 -6.48
N VAL A 24 0.55 3.41 -5.48
CA VAL A 24 0.21 4.19 -4.29
C VAL A 24 1.13 5.37 -4.12
N TRP A 25 0.63 6.46 -3.55
CA TRP A 25 1.46 7.62 -3.21
C TRP A 25 0.90 8.37 -2.00
N ALA A 26 1.78 9.00 -1.23
CA ALA A 26 1.41 9.92 -0.17
C ALA A 26 1.27 11.34 -0.74
N ASP A 27 0.11 11.97 -0.52
CA ASP A 27 -0.12 13.37 -0.85
C ASP A 27 -1.20 13.98 0.04
N ASN A 28 -0.96 15.23 0.47
CA ASN A 28 -1.91 16.04 1.25
C ASN A 28 -2.55 15.29 2.43
N GLY A 29 -1.74 14.61 3.24
CA GLY A 29 -2.18 13.89 4.43
C GLY A 29 -2.97 12.61 4.18
N ASN A 30 -2.88 12.07 2.97
CA ASN A 30 -3.50 10.80 2.59
C ASN A 30 -2.52 9.91 1.85
N ILE A 31 -2.72 8.60 1.94
CA ILE A 31 -2.19 7.66 0.97
C ILE A 31 -3.29 7.39 -0.04
N TRP A 32 -2.93 7.54 -1.30
CA TRP A 32 -3.80 7.33 -2.44
C TRP A 32 -3.44 6.03 -3.16
N HIS A 33 -4.42 5.44 -3.84
CA HIS A 33 -4.27 4.29 -4.72
C HIS A 33 -4.89 4.57 -6.08
N THR A 34 -4.35 3.94 -7.13
CA THR A 34 -4.92 3.94 -8.48
C THR A 34 -4.53 2.65 -9.21
N VAL A 35 -5.30 2.30 -10.25
CA VAL A 35 -5.08 1.13 -11.10
C VAL A 35 -4.81 1.53 -12.54
N TYR A 36 -3.94 0.80 -13.23
CA TYR A 36 -3.71 0.97 -14.66
C TYR A 36 -4.74 0.17 -15.46
N ASP A 37 -5.47 0.85 -16.36
CA ASP A 37 -6.38 0.22 -17.30
C ASP A 37 -5.71 0.01 -18.66
N ASN A 38 -5.36 -1.25 -18.95
CA ASN A 38 -4.73 -1.65 -20.20
C ASN A 38 -5.59 -1.34 -21.45
N ASN A 39 -6.91 -1.23 -21.33
CA ASN A 39 -7.78 -0.98 -22.49
C ASN A 39 -7.71 0.48 -22.93
N SER A 40 -7.64 1.40 -21.98
CA SER A 40 -7.57 2.83 -22.25
C SER A 40 -6.17 3.42 -22.13
N GLU A 41 -5.20 2.61 -21.72
CA GLU A 41 -3.82 3.00 -21.45
C GLU A 41 -3.69 4.15 -20.43
N THR A 42 -4.64 4.24 -19.49
CA THR A 42 -4.71 5.32 -18.49
C THR A 42 -4.83 4.80 -17.07
N TRP A 43 -4.43 5.64 -16.11
CA TRP A 43 -4.65 5.41 -14.69
C TRP A 43 -6.08 5.82 -14.31
N LYS A 44 -6.77 4.97 -13.56
CA LYS A 44 -8.17 5.17 -13.17
C LYS A 44 -8.38 4.91 -11.69
N ASN A 45 -9.54 5.34 -11.20
CA ASN A 45 -10.03 5.07 -9.84
C ASN A 45 -9.04 5.52 -8.77
N ALA A 46 -8.57 6.76 -8.89
CA ALA A 46 -7.76 7.38 -7.84
C ALA A 46 -8.62 7.60 -6.59
N GLU A 47 -8.26 6.95 -5.48
CA GLU A 47 -9.00 7.06 -4.21
C GLU A 47 -8.05 7.12 -3.01
N ALA A 48 -8.51 7.72 -1.92
CA ALA A 48 -7.77 7.75 -0.67
C ALA A 48 -8.02 6.45 0.11
N ILE A 49 -6.95 5.76 0.48
CA ILE A 49 -6.99 4.45 1.15
C ILE A 49 -6.54 4.49 2.61
N ALA A 50 -5.94 5.60 3.02
CA ALA A 50 -5.56 5.88 4.41
C ALA A 50 -5.41 7.38 4.63
N PHE A 51 -5.83 7.86 5.79
CA PHE A 51 -5.55 9.21 6.27
C PHE A 51 -4.31 9.18 7.17
N THR A 52 -3.31 10.00 6.87
CA THR A 52 -2.03 10.07 7.60
C THR A 52 -1.87 11.37 8.38
N GLY A 53 -2.79 12.32 8.24
CA GLY A 53 -2.74 13.61 8.94
C GLY A 53 -1.58 14.48 8.46
N THR A 54 -0.93 15.18 9.38
CA THR A 54 0.16 16.12 9.08
C THR A 54 1.55 15.56 9.34
N GLU A 55 1.64 14.37 9.93
CA GLU A 55 2.92 13.74 10.21
C GLU A 55 3.58 13.28 8.91
N PRO A 56 4.92 13.35 8.81
CA PRO A 56 5.62 12.94 7.61
C PRO A 56 5.47 11.44 7.41
N VAL A 57 5.15 11.07 6.17
CA VAL A 57 5.14 9.69 5.70
C VAL A 57 6.43 9.43 4.96
N THR A 58 7.05 8.28 5.19
CA THR A 58 8.24 7.83 4.46
C THR A 58 8.15 6.34 4.16
N SER A 59 9.03 5.87 3.28
CA SER A 59 9.27 4.45 3.04
C SER A 59 8.00 3.65 2.73
N LEU A 60 7.18 4.20 1.83
CA LEU A 60 5.94 3.57 1.39
C LEU A 60 6.26 2.32 0.56
N ASN A 61 5.72 1.17 0.98
CA ASN A 61 5.85 -0.11 0.31
C ASN A 61 4.48 -0.60 -0.14
N LEU A 62 4.43 -1.20 -1.33
CA LEU A 62 3.22 -1.82 -1.88
C LEU A 62 3.55 -3.24 -2.34
N VAL A 63 2.78 -4.20 -1.85
CA VAL A 63 2.86 -5.60 -2.28
C VAL A 63 1.51 -6.10 -2.73
N ALA A 64 1.53 -7.03 -3.69
CA ALA A 64 0.36 -7.76 -4.14
C ALA A 64 0.67 -9.27 -4.12
N SER A 65 -0.31 -10.10 -3.75
CA SER A 65 -0.16 -11.55 -3.75
C SER A 65 -1.51 -12.26 -3.75
N GLY A 66 -1.58 -13.37 -4.50
CA GLY A 66 -2.70 -14.33 -4.48
C GLY A 66 -2.98 -15.00 -3.12
N GLN A 67 -2.07 -14.84 -2.15
CA GLN A 67 -2.14 -15.52 -0.85
C GLN A 67 -1.90 -14.57 0.33
N LEU A 68 -2.24 -13.29 0.18
CA LEU A 68 -1.83 -12.28 1.15
C LEU A 68 -2.59 -12.36 2.48
N ILE A 69 -3.92 -12.59 2.45
CA ILE A 69 -4.76 -12.48 3.65
C ILE A 69 -5.35 -13.83 4.08
N ASP A 70 -6.03 -14.54 3.18
CA ASP A 70 -6.76 -15.78 3.51
C ASP A 70 -6.28 -17.00 2.70
N SER A 71 -5.25 -16.83 1.86
CA SER A 71 -4.75 -17.85 0.90
C SER A 71 -5.72 -18.23 -0.21
N SER A 72 -6.90 -17.60 -0.28
CA SER A 72 -7.93 -17.84 -1.30
C SER A 72 -8.02 -16.71 -2.32
N ASN A 73 -7.83 -15.46 -1.88
CA ASN A 73 -8.02 -14.29 -2.72
C ASN A 73 -6.73 -13.48 -2.90
N PRO A 74 -6.46 -12.98 -4.13
CA PRO A 74 -5.46 -11.96 -4.32
C PRO A 74 -5.76 -10.73 -3.46
N GLY A 75 -4.72 -10.13 -2.92
CA GLY A 75 -4.83 -8.95 -2.11
C GLY A 75 -3.61 -8.05 -2.23
N LEU A 76 -3.78 -6.83 -1.74
CA LEU A 76 -2.73 -5.83 -1.65
C LEU A 76 -2.49 -5.47 -0.19
N ALA A 77 -1.25 -5.13 0.13
CA ALA A 77 -0.91 -4.47 1.38
C ALA A 77 -0.01 -3.28 1.10
N VAL A 78 -0.30 -2.20 1.81
CA VAL A 78 0.48 -0.97 1.81
C VAL A 78 1.04 -0.82 3.21
N VAL A 79 2.36 -0.66 3.32
CA VAL A 79 3.05 -0.45 4.59
C VAL A 79 3.83 0.84 4.48
N TRP A 80 3.79 1.67 5.52
CA TRP A 80 4.55 2.91 5.57
C TRP A 80 5.08 3.18 6.95
N GLN A 81 6.07 4.06 6.99
CA GLN A 81 6.55 4.70 8.19
C GLN A 81 5.89 6.08 8.31
N GLN A 82 5.47 6.45 9.52
CA GLN A 82 4.90 7.77 9.79
C GLN A 82 5.40 8.30 11.12
N GLY A 83 5.74 9.59 11.16
CA GLY A 83 6.25 10.29 12.33
C GLY A 83 7.72 10.70 12.20
N ASN A 84 8.31 11.20 13.27
CA ASN A 84 9.63 11.81 13.26
C ASN A 84 10.58 11.15 14.27
N LEU A 85 11.81 10.86 13.83
CA LEU A 85 12.88 10.36 14.70
C LEU A 85 12.44 9.13 15.51
N ASN A 86 12.40 9.26 16.84
CA ASN A 86 12.05 8.17 17.74
C ASN A 86 10.54 8.00 17.95
N ASP A 87 9.73 8.93 17.43
CA ASP A 87 8.27 8.88 17.47
C ASP A 87 7.74 8.50 16.07
N SER A 88 8.47 7.65 15.33
CA SER A 88 7.98 7.11 14.07
C SER A 88 7.60 5.65 14.21
N ASP A 89 6.38 5.33 13.79
CA ASP A 89 5.81 3.98 13.83
C ASP A 89 5.57 3.46 12.40
N PHE A 90 5.41 2.14 12.30
CA PHE A 90 4.96 1.46 11.10
C PHE A 90 3.45 1.27 11.11
N PHE A 91 2.83 1.49 9.97
CA PHE A 91 1.40 1.33 9.74
C PHE A 91 1.17 0.48 8.51
N TYR A 92 0.02 -0.19 8.44
CA TYR A 92 -0.43 -0.84 7.24
C TYR A 92 -1.93 -0.68 6.97
N THR A 93 -2.28 -0.71 5.69
CA THR A 93 -3.64 -1.01 5.22
C THR A 93 -3.56 -2.13 4.20
N ALA A 94 -4.66 -2.84 4.00
CA ALA A 94 -4.73 -3.95 3.07
C ALA A 94 -6.07 -3.95 2.35
N ALA A 95 -6.08 -4.56 1.18
CA ALA A 95 -7.30 -4.80 0.41
C ALA A 95 -7.37 -6.23 -0.11
N GLN A 96 -8.59 -6.72 -0.25
CA GLN A 96 -8.91 -7.95 -0.97
C GLN A 96 -9.90 -7.65 -2.07
N TYR A 97 -9.86 -8.44 -3.13
CA TYR A 97 -10.90 -8.41 -4.15
C TYR A 97 -12.18 -9.07 -3.62
N ASP A 98 -13.32 -8.45 -3.90
CA ASP A 98 -14.63 -9.07 -3.70
C ASP A 98 -15.07 -9.91 -4.91
N GLU A 99 -16.30 -10.44 -4.86
CA GLU A 99 -16.89 -11.27 -5.93
C GLU A 99 -17.04 -10.53 -7.28
N ASN A 100 -17.01 -9.19 -7.29
CA ASN A 100 -17.11 -8.35 -8.48
C ASN A 100 -15.74 -7.89 -9.00
N ALA A 101 -14.65 -8.34 -8.38
CA ALA A 101 -13.28 -7.89 -8.62
C ALA A 101 -13.03 -6.42 -8.24
N ASP A 102 -13.80 -5.87 -7.31
CA ASP A 102 -13.54 -4.57 -6.71
C ASP A 102 -12.66 -4.73 -5.46
N LEU A 103 -11.73 -3.79 -5.26
CA LEU A 103 -10.86 -3.78 -4.08
C LEU A 103 -11.58 -3.23 -2.86
N GLN A 104 -11.61 -4.02 -1.80
CA GLN A 104 -12.18 -3.66 -0.51
C GLN A 104 -11.04 -3.40 0.48
N TRP A 105 -10.74 -2.13 0.72
CA TRP A 105 -9.73 -1.69 1.69
C TRP A 105 -10.22 -1.83 3.13
N LEU A 106 -9.28 -1.99 4.07
CA LEU A 106 -9.59 -1.87 5.50
C LEU A 106 -10.12 -0.47 5.81
N ASP A 107 -11.24 -0.41 6.54
CA ASP A 107 -11.86 0.86 6.97
C ASP A 107 -10.91 1.73 7.81
N THR A 108 -9.96 1.11 8.52
CA THR A 108 -9.00 1.81 9.36
C THR A 108 -7.63 1.16 9.24
N PRO A 109 -6.59 1.92 8.87
CA PRO A 109 -5.22 1.47 8.94
C PRO A 109 -4.83 0.96 10.33
N GLN A 110 -3.95 -0.03 10.36
CA GLN A 110 -3.50 -0.66 11.59
C GLN A 110 -2.05 -0.26 11.88
N THR A 111 -1.77 0.02 13.14
CA THR A 111 -0.42 0.27 13.64
C THR A 111 0.29 -1.07 13.90
N LEU A 112 1.51 -1.23 13.37
CA LEU A 112 2.33 -2.43 13.54
C LEU A 112 3.32 -2.31 14.71
N THR A 113 3.84 -1.11 14.94
CA THR A 113 4.79 -0.81 16.01
C THR A 113 4.28 0.39 16.81
N SER A 114 4.56 0.39 18.11
CA SER A 114 4.18 1.50 19.00
C SER A 114 5.12 1.47 20.19
N ASP A 115 6.27 2.11 20.03
CA ASP A 115 7.25 2.27 21.08
C ASP A 115 7.94 3.66 21.01
N GLN A 116 8.97 3.87 21.82
CA GLN A 116 9.73 5.14 21.86
C GLN A 116 11.09 5.03 21.15
N VAL A 117 11.22 4.07 20.25
CA VAL A 117 12.42 3.84 19.45
C VAL A 117 12.07 4.10 18.00
N GLY A 118 12.91 4.87 17.32
CA GLY A 118 12.65 5.20 15.92
C GLY A 118 12.72 3.97 15.04
N ASP A 119 11.59 3.62 14.43
CA ASP A 119 11.57 2.65 13.36
C ASP A 119 12.14 3.23 12.07
N LEU A 120 12.87 2.44 11.30
CA LEU A 120 13.49 2.88 10.05
C LEU A 120 13.23 1.88 8.92
N GLU A 121 12.80 2.41 7.78
CA GLU A 121 12.79 1.71 6.48
C GLU A 121 12.10 0.33 6.52
N PRO A 122 10.77 0.28 6.70
CA PRO A 122 10.05 -0.99 6.67
C PRO A 122 10.28 -1.68 5.33
N THR A 123 10.51 -2.98 5.38
CA THR A 123 10.59 -3.83 4.19
C THR A 123 9.50 -4.89 4.23
N VAL A 124 8.77 -5.03 3.13
CA VAL A 124 7.69 -6.00 3.02
C VAL A 124 8.10 -7.08 2.04
N THR A 125 8.04 -8.34 2.46
CA THR A 125 8.32 -9.49 1.59
C THR A 125 7.21 -10.50 1.71
N VAL A 126 6.61 -10.88 0.58
CA VAL A 126 5.67 -11.99 0.52
C VAL A 126 6.43 -13.28 0.25
N LYS A 127 6.31 -14.28 1.15
CA LYS A 127 6.86 -15.62 0.93
C LYS A 127 5.74 -16.58 0.51
N LEU A 128 5.76 -17.00 -0.75
CA LEU A 128 4.92 -18.10 -1.22
C LEU A 128 5.44 -19.40 -0.58
N ARG A 129 4.60 -20.13 0.16
CA ARG A 129 4.96 -21.47 0.63
C ARG A 129 5.01 -22.38 -0.60
N ARG A 130 6.22 -22.81 -1.01
CA ARG A 130 6.36 -23.96 -1.91
C ARG A 130 5.94 -25.21 -1.14
N ILE A 131 4.90 -25.88 -1.62
CA ILE A 131 4.47 -27.21 -1.17
C ILE A 131 5.30 -28.25 -1.93
#